data_AF-A0A2V2ATB4-F1
#
_entry.id   AF-A0A2V2ATB4-F1
#
_cell.length_a   1.000
_cell.length_b   1.000
_cell.length_c   1.000
_cell.angle_alpha   90.00
_cell.angle_beta   90.00
_cell.angle_gamma   90.00
#
_symmetry.space_group_name_H-M   'P 1'
#
loop_
_entity.id
_entity.type
_entity.pdbx_description
1 polymer ?
#
loop_
_entity_poly.entity_id
_entity_poly.type
_entity_poly.pdbx_seq_one_letter_code
_entity_poly.pdbx_strand_id
1 'polypeptide(L)'
;MTTSAPIRSPCPPGACTCGRDPLLETPGADVRILFLTRQEEKRLLDRLENLQSLADLERLQNRMYEQLGIRVEIVPSFNEVRTMRGIGITLGEQPGLCRKTRQSIPAAIRRGLENRPEIAYDILNANDLLRDA
;
A
#
# COMPACT_ATOMS: atom_id res chain seq x y z
N MET A 1 -32.64 6.80 4.80
CA MET A 1 -32.11 5.84 3.79
C MET A 1 -30.62 5.73 4.03
N THR A 2 -30.15 4.67 4.68
CA THR A 2 -28.72 4.42 4.86
C THR A 2 -28.15 4.02 3.51
N THR A 3 -27.62 4.98 2.77
CA THR A 3 -26.87 4.74 1.54
C THR A 3 -25.65 3.91 1.93
N SER A 4 -25.78 2.57 1.85
CA SER A 4 -24.67 1.66 2.12
C SER A 4 -23.60 1.98 1.09
N ALA A 5 -22.53 2.63 1.53
CA ALA A 5 -21.40 2.92 0.67
C ALA A 5 -20.93 1.62 0.00
N PRO A 6 -20.58 1.65 -1.30
CA PRO A 6 -20.26 0.45 -2.05
C PRO A 6 -18.99 -0.18 -1.47
N ILE A 7 -19.16 -1.31 -0.80
CA ILE A 7 -18.04 -2.17 -0.37
C ILE A 7 -17.64 -3.08 -1.54
N ARG A 8 -16.37 -3.45 -1.58
CA ARG A 8 -15.80 -4.33 -2.61
C ARG A 8 -16.57 -5.65 -2.71
N SER A 9 -16.44 -6.41 -3.80
CA SER A 9 -17.02 -7.76 -3.90
C SER A 9 -16.27 -8.77 -3.02
N PRO A 10 -16.93 -9.85 -2.55
CA PRO A 10 -16.25 -10.92 -1.82
C PRO A 10 -15.10 -11.53 -2.63
N CYS A 11 -14.12 -12.09 -1.93
CA CYS A 11 -13.03 -12.80 -2.59
C CYS A 11 -13.56 -14.10 -3.21
N PRO A 12 -13.05 -14.52 -4.38
CA PRO A 12 -13.39 -15.83 -4.92
C PRO A 12 -13.01 -16.95 -3.92
N PRO A 13 -13.76 -18.07 -3.91
CA PRO A 13 -13.47 -19.19 -3.01
C PRO A 13 -12.05 -19.72 -3.25
N GLY A 14 -11.28 -19.89 -2.17
CA GLY A 14 -9.88 -20.34 -2.23
C GLY A 14 -8.86 -19.28 -2.69
N ALA A 15 -9.28 -18.10 -3.14
CA ALA A 15 -8.37 -17.09 -3.67
C ALA A 15 -7.72 -16.21 -2.58
N CYS A 16 -8.37 -16.06 -1.42
CA CYS A 16 -7.87 -15.19 -0.37
C CYS A 16 -8.40 -15.55 1.03
N THR A 17 -7.52 -15.52 2.01
CA THR A 17 -7.79 -15.74 3.44
C THR A 17 -7.88 -14.44 4.24
N CYS A 18 -8.20 -13.31 3.59
CA CYS A 18 -8.14 -11.98 4.21
C CYS A 18 -9.15 -11.75 5.34
N GLY A 19 -10.06 -12.68 5.65
CA GLY A 19 -11.02 -12.53 6.74
C GLY A 19 -12.02 -11.40 6.53
N ARG A 20 -12.40 -11.13 5.27
CA ARG A 20 -13.37 -10.07 4.91
C ARG A 20 -14.71 -10.23 5.63
N ASP A 21 -15.31 -11.41 5.57
CA ASP A 21 -16.65 -11.62 6.14
C ASP A 21 -16.62 -11.55 7.68
N PRO A 22 -15.67 -12.21 8.38
CA PRO A 22 -15.46 -12.00 9.81
C PRO A 22 -15.23 -10.53 10.21
N LEU A 23 -14.49 -9.77 9.39
CA LEU A 23 -14.25 -8.35 9.63
C LEU A 23 -15.53 -7.51 9.55
N LEU A 24 -16.41 -7.82 8.59
CA LEU A 24 -17.68 -7.11 8.43
C LEU A 24 -18.65 -7.43 9.58
N GLU A 25 -18.56 -8.63 10.14
CA GLU A 25 -19.38 -9.09 11.27
C GLU A 25 -18.87 -8.63 12.63
N THR A 26 -17.60 -8.22 12.74
CA THR A 26 -16.99 -7.80 14.01
C THR A 26 -17.37 -6.36 14.35
N PRO A 27 -18.12 -6.10 15.43
CA PRO A 27 -18.47 -4.74 15.83
C PRO A 27 -17.24 -3.93 16.23
N GLY A 28 -17.14 -2.69 15.74
CA GLY A 28 -16.03 -1.79 16.05
C GLY A 28 -14.72 -2.11 15.32
N ALA A 29 -14.69 -3.12 14.44
CA ALA A 29 -13.53 -3.39 13.62
C ALA A 29 -13.37 -2.35 12.50
N ASP A 30 -12.13 -2.20 12.02
CA ASP A 30 -11.83 -1.27 10.95
C ASP A 30 -12.30 -1.79 9.59
N VAL A 31 -13.52 -1.42 9.21
CA VAL A 31 -14.14 -1.80 7.94
C VAL A 31 -13.73 -0.90 6.78
N ARG A 32 -12.87 0.12 6.99
CA ARG A 32 -12.49 1.08 5.95
C ARG A 32 -11.89 0.41 4.72
N ILE A 33 -11.12 -0.65 4.94
CA ILE A 33 -10.53 -1.47 3.87
C ILE A 33 -11.55 -2.10 2.92
N LEU A 34 -12.79 -2.29 3.37
CA LEU A 34 -13.85 -2.87 2.56
C LEU A 34 -14.35 -1.88 1.51
N PHE A 35 -14.12 -0.58 1.66
CA PHE A 35 -14.41 0.44 0.64
C PHE A 35 -13.42 0.45 -0.53
N LEU A 36 -12.33 -0.32 -0.46
CA LEU A 36 -11.42 -0.50 -1.58
C LEU A 36 -12.07 -1.41 -2.65
N THR A 37 -12.97 -0.81 -3.44
CA THR A 37 -13.60 -1.47 -4.59
C THR A 37 -12.55 -1.75 -5.67
N ARG A 38 -12.90 -2.58 -6.68
CA ARG A 38 -12.00 -2.85 -7.81
C ARG A 38 -11.61 -1.57 -8.57
N GLN A 39 -12.51 -0.59 -8.64
CA GLN A 39 -12.25 0.68 -9.31
C GLN A 39 -11.29 1.54 -8.48
N GLU A 40 -11.50 1.61 -7.17
CA GLU A 40 -10.59 2.30 -6.24
C GLU A 40 -9.21 1.64 -6.20
N GLU A 41 -9.15 0.30 -6.18
CA GLU A 41 -7.89 -0.46 -6.29
C GLU A 41 -7.14 -0.07 -7.57
N LYS A 42 -7.82 -0.06 -8.72
CA LYS A 42 -7.17 0.34 -9.98
C LYS A 42 -6.65 1.78 -9.92
N ARG A 43 -7.46 2.74 -9.46
CA ARG A 43 -7.05 4.14 -9.30
C ARG A 43 -5.85 4.30 -8.37
N LEU A 44 -5.83 3.53 -7.28
CA LEU A 44 -4.73 3.53 -6.33
C LEU A 44 -3.44 3.02 -6.98
N LEU A 45 -3.51 1.89 -7.69
CA LEU A 45 -2.35 1.31 -8.39
C LEU A 45 -1.84 2.26 -9.48
N ASP A 46 -2.72 2.81 -10.33
CA ASP A 46 -2.34 3.75 -11.38
C ASP A 46 -1.62 4.99 -10.78
N ARG A 47 -2.05 5.45 -9.61
CA ARG A 47 -1.43 6.60 -8.92
C ARG A 47 -0.08 6.25 -8.27
N LEU A 48 0.08 5.04 -7.75
CA LEU A 48 1.34 4.52 -7.23
C LEU A 48 2.36 4.23 -8.34
N GLU A 49 1.91 3.88 -9.54
CA GLU A 49 2.78 3.71 -10.71
C GLU A 49 3.25 5.06 -11.30
N ASN A 50 2.51 6.14 -11.06
CA ASN A 50 2.79 7.49 -11.57
C ASN A 50 3.25 8.48 -10.47
N LEU A 51 4.03 8.00 -9.50
CA LEU A 51 4.60 8.84 -8.45
C LEU A 51 5.43 9.98 -9.04
N GLN A 52 5.28 11.18 -8.48
CA GLN A 52 5.99 12.35 -8.99
C GLN A 52 7.22 12.72 -8.14
N SER A 53 7.17 12.48 -6.83
CA SER A 53 8.21 12.85 -5.87
C SER A 53 8.13 11.97 -4.61
N LEU A 54 9.18 12.00 -3.76
CA LEU A 54 9.14 11.36 -2.44
C LEU A 54 7.99 11.91 -1.58
N ALA A 55 7.76 13.22 -1.61
CA ALA A 55 6.65 13.84 -0.88
C ALA A 55 5.27 13.34 -1.38
N ASP A 56 5.11 13.02 -2.67
CA ASP A 56 3.88 12.39 -3.17
C ASP A 56 3.70 10.98 -2.63
N LEU A 57 4.77 10.21 -2.56
CA LEU A 57 4.75 8.88 -1.97
C LEU A 57 4.34 8.93 -0.50
N GLU A 58 4.91 9.83 0.30
CA GLU A 58 4.53 10.05 1.71
C GLU A 58 3.07 10.48 1.85
N ARG A 59 2.61 11.44 1.03
CA ARG A 59 1.21 11.86 1.00
C ARG A 59 0.27 10.70 0.69
N LEU A 60 0.64 9.82 -0.23
CA LEU A 60 -0.17 8.64 -0.59
C LEU A 60 -0.18 7.60 0.54
N GLN A 61 0.95 7.35 1.18
CA GLN A 61 1.01 6.46 2.35
C GLN A 61 0.07 6.94 3.47
N ASN A 62 0.11 8.24 3.79
CA ASN A 62 -0.77 8.84 4.80
C ASN A 62 -2.26 8.72 4.41
N ARG A 63 -2.59 9.04 3.14
CA ARG A 63 -3.97 8.89 2.66
C ARG A 63 -4.46 7.45 2.67
N MET A 64 -3.61 6.48 2.34
CA MET A 64 -3.96 5.06 2.40
C MET A 64 -4.25 4.64 3.85
N TYR A 65 -3.49 5.13 4.81
CA TYR A 65 -3.73 4.87 6.23
C TYR A 65 -5.01 5.55 6.73
N GLU A 66 -5.24 6.81 6.38
CA GLU A 66 -6.43 7.57 6.79
C GLU A 66 -7.72 7.03 6.17
N GLN A 67 -7.71 6.73 4.87
CA GLN A 67 -8.91 6.32 4.14
C GLN A 67 -9.18 4.84 4.23
N LEU A 68 -8.14 4.00 4.28
CA LEU A 68 -8.27 2.54 4.17
C LEU A 68 -7.68 1.79 5.37
N GLY A 69 -6.92 2.45 6.26
CA GLY A 69 -6.20 1.81 7.35
C GLY A 69 -4.91 1.09 6.92
N ILE A 70 -4.52 1.17 5.64
CA ILE A 70 -3.37 0.45 5.10
C ILE A 70 -2.08 1.16 5.49
N ARG A 71 -1.25 0.46 6.25
CA ARG A 71 0.12 0.88 6.54
C ARG A 71 1.05 0.25 5.51
N VAL A 72 1.79 1.11 4.82
CA VAL A 72 2.88 0.70 3.93
C VAL A 72 4.16 1.18 4.58
N GLU A 73 5.14 0.30 4.66
CA GLU A 73 6.48 0.60 5.15
C GLU A 73 7.45 0.43 3.99
N ILE A 74 8.29 1.44 3.81
CA ILE A 74 9.30 1.49 2.75
C ILE A 74 10.63 1.74 3.43
N VAL A 75 11.47 0.71 3.45
CA VAL A 75 12.76 0.73 4.15
C VAL A 75 13.88 0.30 3.21
N PRO A 76 15.05 0.94 3.24
CA PRO A 76 16.20 0.44 2.51
C PRO A 76 16.70 -0.87 3.15
N SER A 77 16.80 -1.92 2.35
CA SER A 77 17.40 -3.19 2.71
C SER A 77 18.92 -3.06 2.77
N PHE A 78 19.50 -3.43 3.91
CA PHE A 78 20.94 -3.38 4.17
C PHE A 78 21.80 -4.25 3.24
N ASN A 79 21.24 -5.31 2.65
CA ASN A 79 22.02 -6.36 2.01
C ASN A 79 22.21 -6.21 0.50
N GLU A 80 21.59 -5.22 -0.15
CA GLU A 80 21.75 -5.00 -1.60
C GLU A 80 22.22 -3.57 -1.89
N VAL A 81 23.29 -3.52 -2.69
CA VAL A 81 23.93 -2.36 -3.33
C VAL A 81 22.89 -1.32 -3.76
N ARG A 82 23.28 -0.02 -3.71
CA ARG A 82 22.53 1.22 -4.10
C ARG A 82 21.72 1.13 -5.40
N THR A 83 20.73 0.27 -5.43
CA THR A 83 19.96 -0.14 -6.59
C THR A 83 18.51 -0.31 -6.16
N MET A 84 17.59 -0.22 -7.11
CA MET A 84 16.14 -0.30 -6.88
C MET A 84 15.69 -1.55 -6.10
N ARG A 85 16.49 -2.64 -6.14
CA ARG A 85 16.20 -3.89 -5.42
C ARG A 85 16.49 -3.80 -3.92
N GLY A 86 17.34 -2.87 -3.52
CA GLY A 86 17.65 -2.58 -2.12
C GLY A 86 16.56 -1.80 -1.38
N ILE A 87 15.34 -1.64 -1.91
CA ILE A 87 14.22 -1.00 -1.21
C ILE A 87 13.16 -2.07 -0.87
N GLY A 88 13.07 -2.40 0.41
CA GLY A 88 12.02 -3.25 0.97
C GLY A 88 10.72 -2.48 1.07
N ILE A 89 9.65 -3.03 0.50
CA ILE A 89 8.29 -2.48 0.60
C ILE A 89 7.41 -3.55 1.23
N THR A 90 6.93 -3.27 2.44
CA THR A 90 6.11 -4.18 3.25
C THR A 90 4.78 -3.53 3.58
N LEU A 91 3.72 -4.33 3.70
CA LEU A 91 2.42 -3.87 4.16
C LEU A 91 2.18 -4.41 5.55
N GLY A 92 1.68 -3.56 6.44
CA GLY A 92 1.26 -3.96 7.77
C GLY A 92 0.17 -5.03 7.74
N GLU A 93 0.07 -5.81 8.80
CA GLU A 93 -1.00 -6.77 8.94
C GLU A 93 -2.34 -6.06 9.10
N GLN A 94 -3.23 -6.29 8.12
CA GLN A 94 -4.57 -5.71 8.15
C GLN A 94 -5.63 -6.74 7.73
N PRO A 95 -6.54 -7.11 8.62
CA PRO A 95 -7.73 -7.89 8.28
C PRO A 95 -8.51 -7.20 7.16
N GLY A 96 -9.10 -7.98 6.28
CA GLY A 96 -9.79 -7.49 5.09
C GLY A 96 -8.85 -7.14 3.95
N LEU A 97 -7.54 -6.97 4.09
CA LEU A 97 -6.67 -6.67 2.94
C LEU A 97 -6.45 -7.91 2.05
N CYS A 98 -6.93 -7.86 0.80
CA CYS A 98 -6.85 -8.96 -0.17
C CYS A 98 -5.41 -9.36 -0.48
N ARG A 99 -5.13 -10.65 -0.64
CA ARG A 99 -3.81 -11.18 -1.04
C ARG A 99 -3.32 -10.56 -2.35
N LYS A 100 -4.22 -10.39 -3.32
CA LYS A 100 -3.93 -9.70 -4.59
C LYS A 100 -3.43 -8.27 -4.32
N THR A 101 -4.21 -7.48 -3.60
CA THR A 101 -3.87 -6.09 -3.28
C THR A 101 -2.57 -5.98 -2.47
N ARG A 102 -2.30 -6.92 -1.54
CA ARG A 102 -1.03 -7.02 -0.80
C ARG A 102 0.19 -7.19 -1.70
N GLN A 103 0.02 -7.80 -2.87
CA GLN A 103 1.09 -7.99 -3.86
C GLN A 103 1.12 -6.85 -4.89
N SER A 104 -0.06 -6.34 -5.27
CA SER A 104 -0.18 -5.28 -6.27
C SER A 104 0.32 -3.92 -5.78
N ILE A 105 0.09 -3.56 -4.51
CA ILE A 105 0.56 -2.28 -3.96
C ILE A 105 2.11 -2.18 -4.01
N PRO A 106 2.89 -3.15 -3.46
CA PRO A 106 4.35 -3.12 -3.58
C PRO A 106 4.82 -3.13 -5.03
N ALA A 107 4.17 -3.90 -5.89
CA ALA A 107 4.54 -3.96 -7.31
C ALA A 107 4.32 -2.60 -8.01
N ALA A 108 3.22 -1.91 -7.72
CA ALA A 108 2.94 -0.58 -8.27
C ALA A 108 3.94 0.47 -7.76
N ILE A 109 4.26 0.45 -6.46
CA ILE A 109 5.29 1.33 -5.90
C ILE A 109 6.64 1.08 -6.58
N ARG A 110 7.05 -0.20 -6.73
CA ARG A 110 8.30 -0.55 -7.44
C ARG A 110 8.32 0.00 -8.86
N ARG A 111 7.23 -0.16 -9.61
CA ARG A 111 7.08 0.42 -10.95
C ARG A 111 7.18 1.94 -10.94
N GLY A 112 6.55 2.61 -9.97
CA GLY A 112 6.65 4.06 -9.80
C GLY A 112 8.08 4.51 -9.53
N LEU A 113 8.81 3.77 -8.69
CA LEU A 113 10.24 4.02 -8.44
C LEU A 113 11.08 3.73 -9.71
N GLU A 114 10.81 2.66 -10.46
CA GLU A 114 11.49 2.37 -11.73
C GLU A 114 11.27 3.47 -12.78
N ASN A 115 10.05 4.02 -12.85
CA ASN A 115 9.70 5.14 -13.72
C ASN A 115 10.39 6.45 -13.30
N ARG A 116 10.61 6.64 -11.98
CA ARG A 116 11.29 7.82 -11.41
C ARG A 116 12.34 7.40 -10.39
N PRO A 117 13.55 7.04 -10.85
CA PRO A 117 14.62 6.58 -9.96
C PRO A 117 15.08 7.67 -8.98
N GLU A 118 14.85 8.95 -9.28
CA GLU A 118 15.06 10.10 -8.38
C GLU A 118 14.41 9.87 -7.00
N ILE A 119 13.19 9.35 -6.96
CA ILE A 119 12.47 9.05 -5.71
C ILE A 119 13.19 7.98 -4.90
N ALA A 120 13.74 6.96 -5.56
CA ALA A 120 14.50 5.91 -4.89
C ALA A 120 15.81 6.45 -4.30
N TYR A 121 16.50 7.35 -5.00
CA TYR A 121 17.68 8.02 -4.45
C TYR A 121 17.32 8.89 -3.25
N ASP A 122 16.21 9.63 -3.30
CA ASP A 122 15.74 10.43 -2.17
C ASP A 122 15.44 9.57 -0.94
N ILE A 123 14.81 8.40 -1.13
CA ILE A 123 14.55 7.44 -0.04
C ILE A 123 15.88 6.96 0.59
N LEU A 124 16.86 6.61 -0.24
CA LEU A 124 18.17 6.17 0.23
C LEU A 124 18.88 7.28 0.99
N ASN A 125 18.91 8.50 0.43
CA ASN A 125 19.56 9.67 1.04
C ASN A 125 18.90 10.08 2.37
N ALA A 126 17.57 10.07 2.45
CA ALA A 126 16.84 10.41 3.67
C ALA A 126 17.14 9.43 4.82
N ASN A 127 17.37 8.16 4.51
CA ASN A 127 17.75 7.15 5.51
C ASN A 127 19.24 7.19 5.86
N ASP A 128 20.11 7.61 4.95
CA ASP A 128 21.55 7.79 5.22
C ASP A 128 21.78 8.93 6.23
N LEU A 129 21.06 10.05 6.04
CA LEU A 129 21.08 11.20 6.95
C LEU A 129 20.64 10.88 8.39
N LEU A 130 19.81 9.85 8.58
CA LEU A 130 19.36 9.39 9.90
C LEU A 130 20.35 8.42 10.57
N ARG A 131 21.35 7.91 9.83
CA ARG A 131 22.34 6.93 10.33
C ARG A 131 23.67 7.55 10.72
N ASP A 132 24.00 8.71 10.17
CA ASP A 132 25.22 9.46 10.51
C ASP A 132 25.07 10.38 11.74
N ALA A 133 24.00 10.21 12.55
CA ALA A 133 23.71 11.00 13.76
C ALA A 133 23.90 10.20 15.06
#